data_AF-A0A2K3LZS2-F1
#
_entry.id   AF-A0A2K3LZS2-F1
#
_cell.length_a   1.000
_cell.length_b   1.000
_cell.length_c   1.000
_cell.angle_alpha   90.00
_cell.angle_beta   90.00
_cell.angle_gamma   90.00
#
_symmetry.space_group_name_H-M   'P 1'
#
loop_
_entity.id
_entity.type
_entity.pdbx_description
1 polymer ?
#
loop_
_entity_poly.entity_id
_entity_poly.type
_entity_poly.pdbx_seq_one_letter_code
_entity_poly.pdbx_strand_id
1 'polypeptide(L)'
;MAATFASLSDDLHSPILSASSENMTETICIDDMLEKYCGEFGKWQLKHFILTCLAWALEAFHTMVMIFADREPDWRCVNGAECGGRSVCGMKAAEWEWIGGKAASTVSEWSLICGDKFKVGLVQALFFAGCMIG
;
A
#
# COMPACT_ATOMS: atom_id res chain seq x y z
N MET A 1 1.92 23.59 72.54
CA MET A 1 1.10 24.53 71.74
C MET A 1 1.68 24.54 70.35
N ALA A 2 0.84 24.28 69.34
CA ALA A 2 1.18 23.75 68.02
C ALA A 2 1.91 24.73 67.08
N ALA A 3 2.68 24.17 66.14
CA ALA A 3 2.72 24.54 64.70
C ALA A 3 3.75 23.64 64.00
N THR A 4 3.34 22.47 63.47
CA THR A 4 3.00 22.23 62.05
C THR A 4 4.19 22.36 61.10
N PHE A 5 4.79 21.22 60.78
CA PHE A 5 5.57 20.98 59.56
C PHE A 5 4.64 21.18 58.35
N ALA A 6 4.91 22.18 57.52
CA ALA A 6 4.24 22.36 56.23
C ALA A 6 5.29 22.57 55.14
N SER A 7 5.41 21.54 54.29
CA SER A 7 5.64 21.58 52.84
C SER A 7 6.75 22.49 52.30
N LEU A 8 7.92 21.91 52.04
CA LEU A 8 9.01 22.43 51.21
C LEU A 8 8.82 21.96 49.75
N SER A 9 7.70 22.30 49.10
CA SER A 9 7.42 21.81 47.74
C SER A 9 6.70 22.79 46.80
N ASP A 10 6.65 24.09 47.12
CA ASP A 10 5.88 25.07 46.32
C ASP A 10 6.72 26.14 45.59
N ASP A 11 8.03 25.95 45.44
CA ASP A 11 8.91 26.95 44.79
C ASP A 11 9.56 26.48 43.48
N LEU A 12 9.10 25.37 42.88
CA LEU A 12 9.65 24.84 41.62
C LEU A 12 8.77 25.10 40.39
N HIS A 13 7.96 26.16 40.40
CA HIS A 13 7.13 26.56 39.25
C HIS A 13 7.21 28.07 38.95
N SER A 14 8.35 28.70 39.19
CA SER A 14 8.61 30.04 38.64
C SER A 14 9.62 29.95 37.48
N PRO A 15 9.30 30.48 36.28
CA PRO A 15 10.25 30.54 35.19
C PRO A 15 11.37 31.55 35.51
N ILE A 16 12.62 31.07 35.51
CA ILE A 16 13.86 31.83 35.79
C ILE A 16 14.33 32.60 34.54
N LEU A 17 13.43 33.26 33.82
CA LEU A 17 13.79 34.09 32.66
C LEU A 17 12.98 35.37 32.70
N SER A 18 13.62 36.47 33.10
CA SER A 18 13.08 37.81 32.92
C SER A 18 12.86 38.05 31.43
N ALA A 19 11.71 38.63 31.09
CA ALA A 19 11.35 39.08 29.74
C ALA A 19 12.50 39.89 29.11
N SER A 20 13.35 39.20 28.35
CA SER A 20 14.25 39.80 27.39
C SER A 20 13.44 40.02 26.12
N SER A 21 13.57 41.21 25.55
CA SER A 21 12.97 41.59 24.28
C SER A 21 13.56 40.75 23.16
N GLU A 22 13.04 39.56 22.94
CA GLU A 22 13.24 38.81 21.71
C GLU A 22 11.96 38.97 20.88
N ASN A 23 12.11 39.28 19.59
CA ASN A 23 11.01 39.32 18.62
C ASN A 23 10.00 38.24 18.99
N MET A 24 8.75 38.62 19.31
CA MET A 24 7.67 37.67 19.53
C MET A 24 7.59 36.80 18.28
N THR A 25 8.24 35.65 18.30
CA THR A 25 7.93 34.56 17.39
C THR A 25 6.56 34.10 17.82
N GLU A 26 5.56 34.70 17.18
CA GLU A 26 4.14 34.36 17.33
C GLU A 26 4.03 32.84 17.23
N THR A 27 3.78 32.16 18.35
CA THR A 27 3.53 30.72 18.37
C THR A 27 2.16 30.49 17.76
N ILE A 28 2.14 30.35 16.44
CA ILE A 28 0.95 30.04 15.65
C ILE A 28 0.75 28.51 15.66
N CYS A 29 -0.48 28.05 15.87
CA CYS A 29 -0.81 26.63 15.76
C CYS A 29 -0.66 26.17 14.31
N ILE A 30 -0.34 24.88 14.08
CA ILE A 30 -0.17 24.36 12.71
C ILE A 30 -1.44 24.60 11.89
N ASP A 31 -2.61 24.42 12.47
CA ASP A 31 -3.89 24.66 11.80
C ASP A 31 -4.06 26.14 11.41
N ASP A 32 -3.76 27.08 12.33
CA ASP A 32 -3.81 28.53 12.06
C ASP A 32 -2.79 28.95 10.99
N MET A 33 -1.63 28.31 10.96
CA MET A 33 -0.60 28.54 9.95
C MET A 33 -1.06 28.04 8.57
N LEU A 34 -1.68 26.85 8.51
CA LEU A 34 -2.22 26.29 7.28
C LEU A 34 -3.38 27.13 6.74
N GLU A 35 -4.29 27.58 7.60
CA GLU A 35 -5.38 28.46 7.16
C GLU A 35 -4.84 29.80 6.63
N LYS A 36 -3.89 30.42 7.34
CA LYS A 36 -3.32 31.73 6.98
C LYS A 36 -2.51 31.71 5.70
N TYR A 37 -1.74 30.64 5.43
CA TYR A 37 -0.83 30.57 4.28
C TYR A 37 -1.30 29.65 3.14
N CYS A 38 -2.10 28.63 3.42
CA CYS A 38 -2.61 27.68 2.41
C CYS A 38 -4.10 27.86 2.09
N GLY A 39 -4.87 28.52 2.96
CA GLY A 39 -6.32 28.70 2.79
C GLY A 39 -7.15 27.47 3.15
N GLU A 40 -8.48 27.60 3.10
CA GLU A 40 -9.41 26.52 3.43
C GLU A 40 -9.48 25.42 2.37
N PHE A 41 -9.84 24.21 2.80
CA PHE A 41 -10.01 23.06 1.91
C PHE A 41 -11.24 23.21 1.00
N GLY A 42 -11.01 23.61 -0.24
CA GLY A 42 -12.08 23.87 -1.22
C GLY A 42 -12.66 22.60 -1.86
N LYS A 43 -13.86 22.72 -2.47
CA LYS A 43 -14.50 21.62 -3.22
C LYS A 43 -13.63 21.06 -4.36
N TRP A 44 -12.86 21.92 -5.02
CA TRP A 44 -11.95 21.50 -6.09
C TRP A 44 -10.75 20.72 -5.55
N GLN A 45 -10.22 21.12 -4.39
CA GLN A 45 -9.16 20.37 -3.70
C GLN A 45 -9.67 19.01 -3.21
N LEU A 46 -10.91 18.95 -2.70
CA LEU A 46 -11.55 17.68 -2.35
C LEU A 46 -11.70 16.76 -3.55
N LYS A 47 -12.15 17.28 -4.70
CA LYS A 47 -12.26 16.50 -5.93
C LYS A 47 -10.90 15.96 -6.37
N HIS A 48 -9.86 16.79 -6.37
CA HIS A 48 -8.50 16.35 -6.68
C HIS A 48 -8.00 15.29 -5.71
N PHE A 49 -8.18 15.52 -4.42
CA PHE A 49 -7.79 14.57 -3.38
C PHE A 49 -8.45 13.20 -3.62
N ILE A 50 -9.76 13.18 -3.85
CA ILE A 50 -10.49 11.93 -4.15
C ILE A 50 -9.94 11.26 -5.42
N LEU A 51 -9.75 12.00 -6.52
CA LEU A 51 -9.22 11.44 -7.76
C LEU A 51 -7.81 10.87 -7.58
N THR A 52 -6.94 11.57 -6.86
CA THR A 52 -5.59 11.11 -6.55
C THR A 52 -5.62 9.87 -5.67
N CYS A 53 -6.43 9.87 -4.61
CA CYS A 53 -6.59 8.70 -3.74
C CYS A 53 -7.13 7.48 -4.51
N LEU A 54 -8.07 7.68 -5.43
CA LEU A 54 -8.59 6.61 -6.28
C LEU A 54 -7.51 6.07 -7.22
N ALA A 55 -6.70 6.93 -7.83
CA ALA A 55 -5.59 6.50 -8.68
C ALA A 55 -4.60 5.63 -7.91
N TRP A 56 -4.19 6.06 -6.71
CA TRP A 56 -3.32 5.29 -5.83
C TRP A 56 -3.94 3.97 -5.36
N ALA A 57 -5.25 3.97 -5.06
CA ALA A 57 -5.95 2.75 -4.68
C ALA A 57 -5.97 1.74 -5.83
N LEU A 58 -6.24 2.18 -7.06
CA LEU A 58 -6.23 1.33 -8.25
C LEU A 58 -4.83 0.75 -8.50
N GLU A 59 -3.78 1.55 -8.33
CA GLU A 59 -2.39 1.08 -8.41
C GLU A 59 -2.08 -0.02 -7.38
N ALA A 60 -2.53 0.16 -6.14
CA ALA A 60 -2.35 -0.83 -5.07
C ALA A 60 -3.07 -2.16 -5.40
N PHE A 61 -4.33 -2.09 -5.85
CA PHE A 61 -5.08 -3.30 -6.25
C PHE A 61 -4.42 -4.00 -7.44
N HIS A 62 -4.00 -3.26 -8.46
CA HIS A 62 -3.32 -3.83 -9.61
C HIS A 62 -2.00 -4.52 -9.20
N THR A 63 -1.23 -3.91 -8.30
CA THR A 63 0.02 -4.50 -7.76
C THR A 63 -0.26 -5.79 -6.99
N MET A 64 -1.34 -5.84 -6.20
CA MET A 64 -1.77 -7.06 -5.50
C MET A 64 -2.08 -8.19 -6.48
N VAL A 65 -2.85 -7.91 -7.54
CA VAL A 65 -3.17 -8.88 -8.59
C VAL A 65 -1.89 -9.41 -9.25
N MET A 66 -1.00 -8.48 -9.63
CA MET A 66 0.29 -8.79 -10.24
C MET A 66 1.18 -9.72 -9.41
N ILE A 67 1.20 -9.54 -8.09
CA ILE A 67 2.07 -10.31 -7.20
C ILE A 67 1.43 -11.65 -6.81
N PHE A 68 0.15 -11.63 -6.46
CA PHE A 68 -0.50 -12.78 -5.83
C PHE A 68 -1.41 -13.55 -6.77
N ALA A 69 -2.24 -12.85 -7.55
CA ALA A 69 -3.19 -13.52 -8.43
C ALA A 69 -2.48 -14.12 -9.65
N ASP A 70 -1.53 -13.40 -10.23
CA ASP A 70 -0.80 -13.81 -11.44
C ASP A 70 0.43 -14.69 -11.14
N ARG A 71 0.61 -15.11 -9.89
CA ARG A 71 1.68 -16.04 -9.51
C ARG A 71 1.44 -17.39 -10.19
N GLU A 72 2.42 -17.89 -10.92
CA GLU A 72 2.43 -19.26 -11.42
C GLU A 72 2.59 -20.23 -10.23
N PRO A 73 1.59 -21.07 -9.90
CA PRO A 73 1.67 -21.97 -8.78
C PRO A 73 2.55 -23.18 -9.12
N ASP A 74 3.08 -23.84 -8.10
CA ASP A 74 3.82 -25.08 -8.30
C ASP A 74 2.85 -26.19 -8.77
N TRP A 75 3.37 -27.18 -9.48
CA TRP A 75 2.60 -28.30 -10.02
C TRP A 75 3.20 -29.63 -9.59
N ARG A 76 2.38 -30.67 -9.60
CA ARG A 76 2.81 -32.04 -9.31
C ARG A 76 2.20 -33.03 -10.29
N CYS A 77 2.84 -34.17 -10.42
CA CYS A 77 2.34 -35.26 -11.25
C CYS A 77 1.24 -36.03 -10.54
N VAL A 78 0.26 -36.47 -11.31
CA VAL A 78 -0.78 -37.37 -10.81
C VAL A 78 -0.22 -38.80 -10.81
N ASN A 79 -0.51 -39.56 -9.74
CA ASN A 79 0.04 -40.90 -9.51
C ASN A 79 -0.08 -41.80 -10.76
N GLY A 80 1.06 -42.24 -11.28
CA GLY A 80 1.16 -43.13 -12.46
C GLY A 80 1.55 -42.45 -13.77
N ALA A 81 1.61 -41.11 -13.82
CA ALA A 81 2.12 -40.39 -14.98
C ALA A 81 3.65 -40.17 -14.89
N GLU A 82 4.39 -40.61 -15.91
CA GLU A 82 5.79 -40.22 -16.08
C GLU A 82 5.86 -38.78 -16.63
N CYS A 83 5.88 -37.78 -15.75
CA CYS A 83 6.17 -36.39 -16.13
C CYS A 83 7.66 -36.16 -16.45
N GLY A 84 8.33 -37.14 -17.06
CA GLY A 84 9.78 -37.20 -17.21
C GLY A 84 10.33 -35.93 -17.85
N GLY A 85 10.96 -35.07 -17.04
CA GLY A 85 11.73 -33.88 -17.45
C GLY A 85 11.01 -32.87 -18.35
N ARG A 86 9.71 -33.04 -18.63
CA ARG A 86 8.93 -32.19 -19.52
C ARG A 86 8.35 -31.02 -18.74
N SER A 87 8.40 -29.84 -19.32
CA SER A 87 7.64 -28.69 -18.83
C SER A 87 6.14 -28.97 -18.98
N VAL A 88 5.33 -28.34 -18.13
CA VAL A 88 3.87 -28.39 -18.13
C VAL A 88 3.26 -28.25 -19.54
N CYS A 89 3.89 -27.41 -20.36
CA CYS A 89 3.50 -27.10 -21.73
C CYS A 89 3.53 -28.27 -22.71
N GLY A 90 4.28 -29.33 -22.41
CA GLY A 90 4.42 -30.51 -23.27
C GLY A 90 3.66 -31.74 -22.75
N MET A 91 2.93 -31.61 -21.64
CA MET A 91 2.25 -32.73 -20.98
C MET A 91 0.73 -32.65 -21.20
N LYS A 92 0.06 -33.80 -21.14
CA LYS A 92 -1.42 -33.80 -21.18
C LYS A 92 -1.97 -33.31 -19.84
N ALA A 93 -3.09 -32.58 -19.88
CA ALA A 93 -3.73 -32.02 -18.68
C ALA A 93 -4.17 -33.07 -17.64
N ALA A 94 -4.21 -34.36 -17.99
CA ALA A 94 -4.53 -35.45 -17.06
C ALA A 94 -3.30 -36.02 -16.34
N GLU A 95 -2.08 -35.65 -16.75
CA GLU A 95 -0.83 -36.22 -16.23
C GLU A 95 -0.27 -35.41 -15.04
N TRP A 96 -0.76 -34.18 -14.84
CA TRP A 96 -0.28 -33.27 -13.81
C TRP A 96 -1.41 -32.41 -13.24
N GLU A 97 -1.21 -31.85 -12.05
CA GLU A 97 -2.16 -30.96 -11.39
C GLU A 97 -1.45 -29.81 -10.65
N TRP A 98 -2.12 -28.66 -10.53
CA TRP A 98 -1.65 -27.52 -9.74
C TRP A 98 -1.70 -27.84 -8.25
N ILE A 99 -0.63 -27.49 -7.53
CA ILE A 99 -0.62 -27.53 -6.07
C ILE A 99 -1.51 -26.38 -5.57
N GLY A 100 -2.57 -26.71 -4.84
CA GLY A 100 -3.63 -25.76 -4.45
C GLY A 100 -4.81 -25.70 -5.42
N GLY A 101 -4.79 -26.48 -6.50
CA GLY A 101 -5.90 -26.58 -7.45
C GLY A 101 -6.06 -25.36 -8.36
N LYS A 102 -7.19 -25.28 -9.07
CA LYS A 102 -7.45 -24.22 -10.06
C LYS A 102 -7.63 -22.83 -9.46
N ALA A 103 -8.15 -22.75 -8.23
CA ALA A 103 -8.42 -21.49 -7.54
C ALA A 103 -7.19 -20.89 -6.82
N ALA A 104 -6.01 -21.50 -6.97
CA ALA A 104 -4.80 -21.00 -6.33
C ALA A 104 -4.32 -19.67 -6.93
N SER A 105 -4.57 -19.45 -8.22
CA SER A 105 -4.13 -18.27 -8.98
C SER A 105 -5.00 -18.07 -10.23
N THR A 106 -5.02 -16.86 -10.79
CA THR A 106 -5.63 -16.59 -12.11
C THR A 106 -4.93 -17.41 -13.20
N VAL A 107 -3.62 -17.63 -13.05
CA VAL A 107 -2.83 -18.45 -13.97
C VAL A 107 -3.32 -19.90 -14.01
N SER A 108 -3.58 -20.50 -12.85
CA SER A 108 -4.09 -21.88 -12.74
C SER A 108 -5.55 -22.02 -13.17
N GLU A 109 -6.35 -20.96 -12.97
CA GLU A 109 -7.77 -20.96 -13.34
C GLU A 109 -7.95 -20.89 -14.87
N TRP A 110 -7.21 -19.97 -15.51
CA TRP A 110 -7.34 -19.68 -16.95
C TRP A 110 -6.26 -20.35 -17.81
N SER A 111 -5.36 -21.12 -17.20
CA SER A 111 -4.23 -21.78 -17.88
C SER A 111 -3.34 -20.81 -18.66
N LEU A 112 -3.01 -19.65 -18.06
CA LEU A 112 -2.19 -18.57 -18.64
C LEU A 112 -0.69 -18.89 -18.63
N ILE A 113 -0.34 -20.10 -19.09
CA ILE A 113 1.03 -20.61 -19.13
C ILE A 113 1.47 -20.80 -20.59
N CYS A 114 2.75 -21.12 -20.79
CA CYS A 114 3.27 -21.49 -22.10
C CYS A 114 3.07 -20.37 -23.13
N GLY A 115 2.41 -20.67 -24.26
CA GLY A 115 2.11 -19.71 -25.31
C GLY A 115 1.15 -18.59 -24.88
N ASP A 116 0.44 -18.73 -23.77
CA ASP A 116 -0.53 -17.73 -23.29
C ASP A 116 0.01 -16.83 -22.17
N LYS A 117 1.25 -17.06 -21.71
CA LYS A 117 1.90 -16.26 -20.66
C LYS A 117 2.02 -14.77 -21.02
N PHE A 118 2.13 -14.45 -22.32
CA PHE A 118 2.21 -13.05 -22.77
C PHE A 118 0.94 -12.26 -22.48
N LYS A 119 -0.22 -12.91 -22.35
CA LYS A 119 -1.51 -12.23 -22.11
C LYS A 119 -1.51 -11.49 -20.77
N VAL A 120 -0.91 -12.09 -19.74
CA VAL A 120 -0.73 -11.46 -18.42
C VAL A 120 0.14 -10.21 -18.54
N GLY A 121 1.31 -10.33 -19.16
CA GLY A 121 2.23 -9.21 -19.34
C GLY A 121 1.66 -8.09 -20.23
N LEU A 122 0.84 -8.43 -21.22
CA LEU A 122 0.17 -7.46 -22.09
C LEU A 122 -0.82 -6.59 -21.31
N VAL A 123 -1.68 -7.22 -20.48
CA VAL A 123 -2.66 -6.47 -19.67
C VAL A 123 -1.95 -5.57 -18.67
N GLN A 124 -0.89 -6.06 -18.02
CA GLN A 124 -0.05 -5.26 -17.12
C GLN A 124 0.61 -4.06 -17.84
N ALA A 125 1.12 -4.26 -19.06
CA ALA A 125 1.72 -3.20 -19.85
C ALA A 125 0.69 -2.11 -20.23
N LEU A 126 -0.52 -2.51 -20.60
CA LEU A 126 -1.62 -1.59 -20.89
C LEU A 126 -2.02 -0.78 -19.66
N PHE A 127 -2.03 -1.38 -18.47
CA PHE A 127 -2.29 -0.66 -17.22
C PHE A 127 -1.25 0.45 -16.98
N PHE A 128 0.05 0.12 -17.03
CA PHE A 128 1.10 1.13 -16.84
C PHE A 128 1.14 2.18 -17.95
N ALA A 129 0.82 1.79 -19.19
CA ALA A 129 0.66 2.75 -20.28
C ALA A 129 -0.50 3.72 -19.99
N GLY A 130 -1.61 3.24 -19.43
CA GLY A 130 -2.69 4.08 -18.93
C GLY A 130 -2.22 5.06 -17.86
N CYS A 131 -1.49 4.59 -16.85
CA CYS A 131 -0.94 5.44 -15.79
C CYS A 131 0.00 6.55 -16.30
N MET A 132 0.68 6.35 -17.44
CA MET A 132 1.51 7.40 -18.05
C MET A 132 0.70 8.47 -18.77
N ILE A 133 -0.47 8.14 -19.30
CA ILE A 133 -1.33 9.08 -20.04
C ILE A 133 -2.05 10.04 -19.08
N GLY A 134 -2.38 9.58 -17.87
CA GLY A 134 -3.07 10.34 -16.82
C GLY A 134 -4.47 9.80 -16.56
#